data_AF-A0A1I1V0L8-F1
#
_entry.id   AF-A0A1I1V0L8-F1
#
_cell.length_a   1.000
_cell.length_b   1.000
_cell.length_c   1.000
_cell.angle_alpha   90.00
_cell.angle_beta   90.00
_cell.angle_gamma   90.00
#
_symmetry.space_group_name_H-M   'P 1'
#
loop_
_entity.id
_entity.type
_entity.pdbx_description
1 polymer ?
#
loop_
_entity_poly.entity_id
_entity_poly.type
_entity_poly.pdbx_seq_one_letter_code
_entity_poly.pdbx_strand_id
1 'polypeptide(L)'
;MSILQHPIFYALLMCIAGLGIPIMAALNGELATKLNSPALATTILFTVACLLSVGYLLVSGGIPKAPIQKPIPMFFYFGGFFVIFYIITITWVAPKFGIGNAISFVLLGQLISMVLIDHFGLFGAPQHIMSIKRLVGLAFMAIGVYLTVRRI
;
A
#
# COMPACT_ATOMS: atom_id res chain seq x y z
N MET A 1 -28.70 -7.04 0.32
CA MET A 1 -27.27 -6.99 -0.09
C MET A 1 -26.58 -8.19 0.51
N SER A 2 -25.84 -8.97 -0.29
CA SER A 2 -25.03 -10.07 0.26
C SER A 2 -24.02 -9.51 1.27
N ILE A 3 -23.65 -10.27 2.30
CA ILE A 3 -22.71 -9.83 3.35
C ILE A 3 -21.41 -9.27 2.73
N LEU A 4 -21.01 -9.80 1.57
CA LEU A 4 -19.84 -9.40 0.79
C LEU A 4 -19.93 -8.01 0.15
N GLN A 5 -21.12 -7.39 0.09
CA GLN A 5 -21.35 -6.08 -0.52
C GLN A 5 -21.60 -4.98 0.52
N HIS A 6 -21.49 -5.30 1.81
CA HIS A 6 -21.72 -4.33 2.87
C HIS A 6 -20.47 -3.46 3.08
N PRO A 7 -20.59 -2.12 3.21
CA PRO A 7 -19.42 -1.24 3.42
C PRO A 7 -18.56 -1.63 4.62
N ILE A 8 -19.20 -2.18 5.66
CA ILE A 8 -18.53 -2.69 6.86
C ILE A 8 -17.61 -3.87 6.53
N PHE A 9 -18.03 -4.75 5.62
CA PHE A 9 -17.21 -5.86 5.17
C PHE A 9 -15.94 -5.36 4.45
N TYR A 10 -16.07 -4.36 3.57
CA TYR A 10 -14.91 -3.73 2.93
C TYR A 10 -13.96 -3.08 3.94
N ALA A 11 -14.51 -2.39 4.95
CA ALA A 11 -13.71 -1.76 5.99
C ALA A 11 -12.91 -2.79 6.80
N LEU A 12 -13.53 -3.89 7.21
CA LEU A 12 -12.86 -4.98 7.94
C LEU A 12 -11.79 -5.66 7.08
N LEU A 13 -12.11 -5.94 5.82
CA LEU A 13 -11.17 -6.57 4.89
C LEU A 13 -9.93 -5.70 4.69
N MET A 14 -10.11 -4.40 4.46
CA MET A 14 -9.00 -3.45 4.31
C MET A 14 -8.21 -3.25 5.61
N CYS A 15 -8.85 -3.34 6.77
CA CYS A 15 -8.16 -3.33 8.06
C CYS A 15 -7.23 -4.54 8.20
N ILE A 16 -7.71 -5.74 7.89
CA ILE A 16 -6.91 -6.97 7.89
C ILE A 16 -5.77 -6.88 6.88
N ALA A 17 -6.04 -6.39 5.66
CA ALA A 17 -5.01 -6.17 4.65
C ALA A 17 -3.91 -5.21 5.13
N GLY A 18 -4.29 -4.16 5.87
CA GLY A 18 -3.36 -3.18 6.46
C GLY A 18 -2.39 -3.80 7.47
N LEU A 19 -2.81 -4.82 8.24
CA LEU A 19 -1.93 -5.55 9.16
C LEU A 19 -0.79 -6.27 8.45
N GLY A 20 -0.97 -6.62 7.18
CA GLY A 20 0.05 -7.30 6.37
C GLY A 20 1.27 -6.43 6.07
N ILE A 21 1.12 -5.09 6.03
CA ILE A 21 2.19 -4.20 5.59
C ILE A 21 3.37 -4.15 6.58
N PRO A 22 3.18 -3.96 7.90
CA PRO A 22 4.28 -4.02 8.86
C PRO A 22 4.90 -5.42 8.97
N ILE A 23 4.08 -6.48 8.87
CA ILE A 23 4.56 -7.87 8.92
C ILE A 23 5.50 -8.13 7.73
N MET A 24 5.08 -7.74 6.54
CA MET A 24 5.89 -7.86 5.33
C MET A 24 7.18 -7.04 5.44
N ALA A 25 7.13 -5.80 5.94
CA ALA A 25 8.32 -4.99 6.16
C ALA A 25 9.31 -5.64 7.15
N ALA A 26 8.80 -6.23 8.24
CA ALA A 26 9.61 -6.95 9.23
C ALA A 26 10.29 -8.18 8.63
N LEU A 27 9.52 -9.03 7.93
CA LEU A 27 10.03 -10.25 7.30
C LEU A 27 11.08 -9.91 6.23
N ASN A 28 10.82 -8.92 5.37
CA ASN A 28 11.73 -8.55 4.30
C ASN A 28 12.99 -7.84 4.83
N GLY A 29 12.86 -6.99 5.84
CA GLY A 29 14.00 -6.35 6.52
C GLY A 29 14.92 -7.36 7.20
N GLU A 30 14.35 -8.37 7.85
CA GLU A 30 15.12 -9.46 8.46
C GLU A 30 15.82 -10.32 7.39
N LEU A 31 15.11 -10.66 6.31
CA LEU A 31 15.70 -11.38 5.17
C LEU A 31 16.85 -10.59 4.54
N ALA A 32 16.68 -9.27 4.37
CA ALA A 32 17.72 -8.38 3.85
C ALA A 32 18.96 -8.37 4.74
N THR A 33 18.78 -8.37 6.05
CA THR A 33 19.86 -8.43 7.04
C THR A 33 20.62 -9.76 6.93
N LYS A 34 19.89 -10.89 6.88
CA LYS A 34 20.48 -12.23 6.75
C LYS A 34 21.24 -12.42 5.43
N LEU A 35 20.74 -11.84 4.34
CA LEU A 35 21.38 -11.91 3.02
C LEU A 35 22.44 -10.82 2.79
N ASN A 36 22.62 -9.90 3.74
CA ASN A 36 23.43 -8.69 3.58
C ASN A 36 23.11 -7.90 2.29
N SER A 37 21.87 -7.95 1.82
CA SER A 37 21.46 -7.35 0.56
C SER A 37 19.94 -7.03 0.53
N PRO A 38 19.56 -5.76 0.75
CA PRO A 38 18.17 -5.32 0.61
C PRO A 38 17.60 -5.51 -0.79
N ALA A 39 18.44 -5.36 -1.81
CA ALA A 39 18.04 -5.57 -3.20
C ALA A 39 17.67 -7.05 -3.43
N LEU A 40 18.51 -7.99 -2.97
CA LEU A 40 18.24 -9.43 -3.14
C LEU A 40 16.98 -9.85 -2.40
N ALA A 41 16.80 -9.43 -1.14
CA ALA A 41 15.58 -9.72 -0.38
C ALA A 41 14.32 -9.18 -1.09
N THR A 42 14.39 -7.94 -1.59
CA THR A 42 13.29 -7.33 -2.35
C THR A 42 13.00 -8.10 -3.64
N THR A 43 14.03 -8.53 -4.39
CA THR A 43 13.84 -9.37 -5.59
C THR A 43 13.14 -10.69 -5.26
N ILE A 44 13.53 -11.36 -4.17
CA ILE A 44 12.87 -12.58 -3.70
C ILE A 44 11.41 -12.30 -3.36
N LEU A 45 11.13 -11.23 -2.61
CA LEU A 45 9.77 -10.82 -2.26
C LEU A 45 8.91 -10.60 -3.51
N PHE A 46 9.41 -9.85 -4.51
CA PHE A 46 8.67 -9.61 -5.74
C PHE A 46 8.49 -10.87 -6.59
N THR A 47 9.44 -11.80 -6.55
CA THR A 47 9.32 -13.09 -7.23
C THR A 47 8.18 -13.91 -6.62
N VAL A 48 8.13 -14.02 -5.29
CA VAL A 48 7.05 -14.72 -4.58
C VAL A 48 5.70 -14.03 -4.83
N ALA A 49 5.66 -12.70 -4.73
CA ALA A 49 4.44 -11.93 -4.99
C ALA A 49 3.94 -12.10 -6.43
N CYS A 50 4.84 -12.13 -7.41
CA CYS A 50 4.52 -12.36 -8.81
C CYS A 50 3.90 -13.76 -9.02
N LEU A 51 4.52 -14.81 -8.45
CA LEU A 51 3.98 -16.17 -8.54
C LEU A 51 2.58 -16.29 -7.91
N LEU A 52 2.37 -15.69 -6.74
CA LEU A 52 1.06 -15.66 -6.08
C LEU A 52 0.02 -14.88 -6.90
N SER A 53 0.42 -13.75 -7.48
CA SER A 53 -0.45 -12.93 -8.34
C SER A 53 -0.86 -13.68 -9.61
N VAL A 54 0.09 -14.36 -10.27
CA VAL A 54 -0.20 -15.21 -11.44
C VAL A 54 -1.08 -16.39 -11.04
N GLY A 55 -0.81 -17.05 -9.91
CA GLY A 55 -1.67 -18.11 -9.39
C GLY A 55 -3.11 -17.64 -9.17
N TYR A 56 -3.29 -16.48 -8.55
CA TYR A 56 -4.60 -15.85 -8.36
C TYR A 56 -5.28 -15.51 -9.69
N LEU A 57 -4.55 -14.98 -10.67
CA LEU A 57 -5.08 -14.71 -12.02
C LEU A 57 -5.64 -15.99 -12.65
N LEU A 58 -4.95 -17.12 -12.53
CA LEU A 58 -5.38 -18.39 -13.13
C LEU A 58 -6.67 -18.93 -12.49
N VAL A 59 -6.88 -18.75 -11.18
CA VAL A 59 -8.09 -19.23 -10.50
C VAL A 59 -9.27 -18.25 -10.58
N SER A 60 -9.02 -16.97 -10.82
CA SER A 60 -10.03 -15.90 -10.86
C SER A 60 -10.71 -15.71 -12.23
N GLY A 61 -10.40 -16.56 -13.21
CA GLY A 61 -10.96 -16.48 -14.57
C GLY A 61 -9.96 -16.11 -15.67
N GLY A 62 -8.69 -15.90 -15.33
CA GLY A 62 -7.60 -15.73 -16.28
C GLY A 62 -7.61 -14.38 -17.01
N ILE A 63 -6.95 -14.36 -18.17
CA ILE A 63 -6.88 -13.17 -19.02
C ILE A 63 -8.24 -12.97 -19.70
N PRO A 64 -8.84 -11.76 -19.64
CA PRO A 64 -10.07 -11.47 -20.35
C PRO A 64 -9.96 -11.80 -21.83
N LYS A 65 -10.92 -12.57 -22.36
CA LYS A 65 -10.98 -12.94 -23.79
C LYS A 65 -11.47 -11.79 -24.69
N ALA A 66 -12.13 -10.79 -24.09
CA ALA A 66 -12.63 -9.64 -24.82
C ALA A 66 -11.47 -8.70 -25.19
N PRO A 67 -11.44 -8.17 -26.43
CA PRO A 67 -10.41 -7.23 -26.83
C PRO A 67 -10.53 -5.94 -26.02
N ILE A 68 -9.37 -5.37 -25.67
CA ILE A 68 -9.29 -4.07 -24.99
C ILE A 68 -9.80 -3.01 -25.97
N GLN A 69 -10.95 -2.41 -25.66
CA GLN A 69 -11.66 -1.52 -26.59
C GLN A 69 -10.95 -0.16 -26.78
N LYS A 70 -10.13 0.26 -25.81
CA LYS A 70 -9.40 1.54 -25.85
C LYS A 70 -7.98 1.34 -25.31
N PRO A 71 -6.96 1.95 -25.94
CA PRO A 71 -5.60 1.88 -25.42
C PRO A 71 -5.54 2.43 -24.00
N ILE A 72 -4.94 1.65 -23.10
CA ILE A 72 -4.79 2.03 -21.68
C ILE A 72 -3.57 2.97 -21.58
N PRO A 73 -3.73 4.16 -20.98
CA PRO A 73 -2.61 5.08 -20.79
C PRO A 73 -1.44 4.45 -20.05
N MET A 74 -0.21 4.70 -20.52
CA MET A 74 0.99 4.02 -20.02
C MET A 74 1.23 4.25 -18.52
N PHE A 75 0.81 5.40 -17.98
CA PHE A 75 0.99 5.74 -16.56
C PHE A 75 0.30 4.76 -15.60
N PHE A 76 -0.77 4.06 -16.01
CA PHE A 76 -1.43 3.06 -15.16
C PHE A 76 -0.54 1.85 -14.85
N TYR A 77 0.43 1.55 -15.73
CA TYR A 77 1.39 0.45 -15.52
C TYR A 77 2.53 0.83 -14.57
N PHE A 78 2.71 2.13 -14.27
CA PHE A 78 3.74 2.61 -13.36
C PHE A 78 3.37 2.44 -11.87
N GLY A 79 2.22 1.86 -11.52
CA GLY A 79 1.86 1.58 -10.13
C GLY A 79 2.93 0.76 -9.39
N GLY A 80 3.56 -0.21 -10.09
CA GLY A 80 4.64 -1.03 -9.53
C GLY A 80 5.88 -0.24 -9.12
N PHE A 81 6.14 0.92 -9.74
CA PHE A 81 7.26 1.80 -9.40
C PHE A 81 7.16 2.31 -7.96
N PHE A 82 5.97 2.74 -7.53
CA PHE A 82 5.75 3.21 -6.16
C PHE A 82 5.91 2.07 -5.15
N VAL A 83 5.47 0.87 -5.49
CA VAL A 83 5.60 -0.31 -4.63
C VAL A 83 7.06 -0.70 -4.47
N ILE A 84 7.84 -0.83 -5.55
CA ILE A 84 9.26 -1.20 -5.43
C ILE A 84 10.07 -0.13 -4.69
N PHE A 85 9.79 1.16 -4.94
CA PHE A 85 10.41 2.26 -4.21
C PHE A 85 10.11 2.16 -2.71
N TYR A 86 8.84 1.93 -2.34
CA TYR A 86 8.42 1.74 -0.96
C TYR A 86 9.14 0.54 -0.32
N ILE A 87 9.14 -0.63 -0.96
CA ILE A 87 9.69 -1.87 -0.40
C ILE A 87 11.21 -1.75 -0.20
N ILE A 88 11.97 -1.26 -1.19
CA ILE A 88 13.42 -1.08 -1.04
C ILE A 88 13.72 -0.12 0.11
N THR A 89 13.01 1.01 0.15
CA THR A 89 13.22 2.05 1.17
C THR A 89 12.93 1.51 2.57
N ILE A 90 11.76 0.88 2.78
CA ILE A 90 11.40 0.39 4.11
C ILE A 90 12.30 -0.78 4.54
N THR A 91 12.71 -1.64 3.61
CA THR A 91 13.61 -2.77 3.91
C THR A 91 14.99 -2.29 4.38
N TRP A 92 15.47 -1.18 3.83
CA TRP A 92 16.76 -0.60 4.20
C TRP A 92 16.67 0.31 5.44
N VAL A 93 15.58 1.06 5.60
CA VAL A 93 15.40 2.03 6.69
C VAL A 93 14.88 1.37 7.96
N ALA A 94 13.96 0.41 7.88
CA ALA A 94 13.30 -0.16 9.06
C ALA A 94 14.25 -0.80 10.08
N PRO A 95 15.33 -1.53 9.69
CA PRO A 95 16.30 -2.05 10.65
C PRO A 95 17.07 -0.96 11.42
N LYS A 96 17.17 0.25 10.86
CA LYS A 96 17.94 1.38 11.42
C LYS A 96 17.05 2.36 12.20
N PHE A 97 15.86 2.62 11.68
CA PHE A 97 14.93 3.64 12.17
C PHE A 97 13.84 3.05 13.08
N GLY A 98 13.75 1.71 13.12
CA GLY A 98 12.65 0.98 13.76
C GLY A 98 11.43 0.88 12.84
N ILE A 99 10.85 -0.32 12.77
CA ILE A 99 9.67 -0.61 11.93
C ILE A 99 8.49 0.31 12.32
N GLY A 100 8.27 0.54 13.62
CA GLY A 100 7.19 1.40 14.10
C GLY A 100 7.28 2.83 13.56
N ASN A 101 8.46 3.46 13.69
CA ASN A 101 8.68 4.82 13.18
C ASN A 101 8.57 4.86 11.65
N ALA A 102 9.16 3.89 10.95
CA ALA A 102 9.07 3.82 9.49
C ALA A 102 7.62 3.72 9.00
N ILE A 103 6.82 2.82 9.59
CA ILE A 103 5.41 2.65 9.24
C ILE A 103 4.59 3.90 9.59
N SER A 104 4.85 4.55 10.72
CA SER A 104 4.20 5.83 11.07
C SER A 104 4.42 6.90 9.99
N PHE A 105 5.66 7.13 9.55
CA PHE A 105 5.91 8.11 8.49
C PHE A 105 5.29 7.72 7.14
N VAL A 106 5.25 6.42 6.83
CA VAL A 106 4.55 5.91 5.64
C VAL A 106 3.05 6.20 5.71
N LEU A 107 2.42 5.97 6.88
CA LEU A 107 1.01 6.27 7.09
C LEU A 107 0.72 7.77 6.89
N LEU A 108 1.58 8.67 7.39
CA LEU A 108 1.43 10.11 7.12
C LEU A 108 1.47 10.42 5.62
N GLY A 109 2.42 9.84 4.88
CA GLY A 109 2.50 10.00 3.43
C GLY A 109 1.25 9.48 2.71
N GLN A 110 0.72 8.33 3.15
CA GLN A 110 -0.52 7.76 2.62
C GLN A 110 -1.74 8.67 2.87
N LEU A 111 -1.85 9.30 4.04
CA LEU A 111 -2.93 10.25 4.34
C LEU A 111 -2.87 11.48 3.43
N ILE A 112 -1.67 12.04 3.21
CA ILE A 112 -1.49 13.18 2.31
C ILE A 112 -1.85 12.78 0.87
N SER A 113 -1.34 11.63 0.40
CA SER A 113 -1.63 11.14 -0.95
C SER A 113 -3.12 10.88 -1.16
N MET A 114 -3.80 10.26 -0.19
CA MET A 114 -5.24 10.01 -0.24
C MET A 114 -6.03 11.32 -0.40
N VAL A 115 -5.68 12.36 0.36
CA VAL A 115 -6.34 13.66 0.25
C VAL A 115 -6.18 14.26 -1.15
N LEU A 116 -4.97 14.21 -1.70
CA LEU A 116 -4.70 14.75 -3.04
C LEU A 116 -5.45 13.97 -4.12
N ILE A 117 -5.46 12.63 -4.04
CA ILE A 117 -6.16 11.78 -5.00
C ILE A 117 -7.67 12.05 -4.97
N ASP A 118 -8.28 12.08 -3.79
CA ASP A 118 -9.72 12.27 -3.64
C ASP A 118 -10.18 13.68 -3.99
N HIS A 119 -9.39 14.71 -3.63
CA HIS A 119 -9.75 16.11 -3.86
C HIS A 119 -9.69 16.47 -5.34
N PHE A 120 -8.65 16.01 -6.04
CA PHE A 120 -8.44 16.29 -7.46
C PHE A 120 -9.04 15.23 -8.40
N GLY A 121 -9.63 14.14 -7.87
CA GLY A 121 -10.18 13.05 -8.68
C GLY A 121 -9.12 12.35 -9.53
N LEU A 122 -7.89 12.24 -9.04
CA LEU A 122 -6.77 11.71 -9.80
C LEU A 122 -6.99 10.23 -10.16
N PHE A 123 -6.45 9.80 -11.30
CA PHE A 123 -6.46 8.40 -11.75
C PHE A 123 -7.86 7.78 -11.94
N GLY A 124 -8.89 8.60 -12.11
CA GLY A 124 -10.28 8.15 -12.25
C GLY A 124 -10.95 7.83 -10.90
N ALA A 125 -10.35 8.25 -9.79
CA ALA A 125 -10.98 8.16 -8.47
C ALA A 125 -12.25 9.02 -8.40
N PRO A 126 -13.30 8.58 -7.68
CA PRO A 126 -14.48 9.41 -7.43
C PRO A 126 -14.06 10.71 -6.73
N GLN A 127 -14.35 11.84 -7.35
CA GLN A 127 -14.02 13.12 -6.75
C GLN A 127 -14.93 13.38 -5.55
N HIS A 128 -14.33 13.56 -4.37
CA HIS A 128 -15.07 13.82 -3.14
C HIS A 128 -14.77 15.24 -2.64
N ILE A 129 -15.84 16.02 -2.45
CA ILE A 129 -15.74 17.33 -1.81
C ILE A 129 -15.24 17.13 -0.37
N MET A 130 -14.11 17.76 -0.06
CA MET A 130 -13.50 17.72 1.26
C MET A 130 -14.42 18.39 2.28
N SER A 131 -15.03 17.60 3.17
CA SER A 131 -15.84 18.13 4.27
C SER A 131 -14.96 18.53 5.45
N ILE A 132 -15.41 19.53 6.23
CA ILE A 132 -14.71 19.95 7.46
C ILE A 132 -14.51 18.77 8.42
N LYS A 133 -15.52 17.89 8.54
CA LYS A 133 -15.44 16.68 9.37
C LYS A 133 -14.30 15.76 8.94
N ARG A 134 -14.12 15.57 7.63
CA ARG A 134 -13.03 14.74 7.08
C ARG A 134 -11.67 15.39 7.34
N LEU A 135 -11.55 16.70 7.15
CA LEU A 135 -10.32 17.44 7.42
C LEU A 135 -9.91 17.34 8.89
N VAL A 136 -10.86 17.52 9.81
CA VAL A 136 -10.63 17.35 11.25
C VAL A 136 -10.18 15.91 11.55
N GLY A 137 -10.88 14.90 11.02
CA GLY A 137 -10.49 13.50 11.19
C GLY A 137 -9.06 13.21 10.72
N LEU A 138 -8.67 13.76 9.56
CA LEU A 138 -7.31 13.63 9.03
C LEU A 138 -6.26 14.30 9.92
N ALA A 139 -6.57 15.47 10.46
CA ALA A 139 -5.70 16.15 11.42
C ALA A 139 -5.50 15.29 12.68
N PHE A 140 -6.57 14.69 13.22
CA PHE A 140 -6.47 13.77 14.36
C PHE A 140 -5.64 12.53 14.03
N MET A 141 -5.81 11.94 12.84
CA MET A 141 -4.99 10.81 12.41
C MET A 141 -3.51 11.19 12.31
N ALA A 142 -3.20 12.35 11.72
CA ALA A 142 -1.83 12.83 11.60
C ALA A 142 -1.18 13.09 12.97
N ILE A 143 -1.91 13.71 13.89
CA ILE A 143 -1.48 13.91 15.28
C ILE A 143 -1.26 12.56 15.98
N GLY A 144 -2.19 11.63 15.83
CA GLY A 144 -2.08 10.29 16.41
C GLY A 144 -0.84 9.56 15.94
N VAL A 145 -0.52 9.65 14.64
CA VAL A 145 0.70 9.07 14.08
C VAL A 145 1.96 9.78 14.60
N TYR A 146 1.95 11.11 14.71
CA TYR A 146 3.07 11.86 15.29
C TYR A 146 3.34 11.44 16.76
N LEU A 147 2.29 11.24 17.55
CA LEU A 147 2.41 10.82 18.95
C LEU A 147 2.90 9.38 19.12
N THR A 148 2.72 8.51 18.13
CA THR A 148 3.16 7.10 18.20
C THR A 148 4.62 6.91 17.82
N VAL A 149 5.23 7.87 17.11
CA VAL A 149 6.65 7.85 16.77
C VAL A 149 7.48 7.95 18.06
N ARG A 150 8.22 6.90 18.39
CA ARG A 150 9.09 6.86 19.58
C ARG A 150 10.50 7.28 19.19
N ARG A 151 10.99 8.37 19.80
CA ARG A 151 12.38 8.89 19.77
C ARG A 151 13.06 8.81 18.40
N ILE A 152 13.04 9.92 17.68
CA ILE A 152 13.95 10.21 16.55
C ILE A 152 15.36 10.39 17.10
#